data_AF-A0A1Z9QA74-F1
#
_entry.id   AF-A0A1Z9QA74-F1
#
_cell.length_a   1.000
_cell.length_b   1.000
_cell.length_c   1.000
_cell.angle_alpha   90.00
_cell.angle_beta   90.00
_cell.angle_gamma   90.00
#
_symmetry.space_group_name_H-M   'P 1'
#
loop_
_entity.id
_entity.type
_entity.pdbx_description
1 polymer ?
#
loop_
_entity_poly.entity_id
_entity_poly.type
_entity_poly.pdbx_seq_one_letter_code
_entity_poly.pdbx_strand_id
1 'polypeptide(L)'
;MPTRPDLTNRNSWVRLFEHGAKAEGSTPLEHPPQHGFDEDDPAIKAWELVRTGTAATRLLDLEGMSPDEASIGPMLRPRDDLAIEVWTECELSVMHAAWRLALDAEGDPEARRRLTARLRRAVEWHLEHTQPDNATSRPWAIHVFLELGHPDVEAIDYAANMLHAADAARMSGGGDDRLRGWILDDAAAALRRIGTPRIGAVEPTGLGNDDGAR
;
A
#
# COMPACT_ATOMS: atom_id res chain seq x y z
N MET A 1 20.91 -25.64 -3.19
CA MET A 1 20.63 -24.36 -3.86
C MET A 1 19.46 -23.71 -3.15
N PRO A 2 19.52 -22.43 -2.79
CA PRO A 2 18.35 -21.75 -2.25
C PRO A 2 17.24 -21.77 -3.30
N THR A 3 16.05 -22.26 -2.93
CA THR A 3 14.87 -22.26 -3.78
C THR A 3 14.45 -20.81 -4.05
N ARG A 4 14.25 -20.45 -5.33
CA ARG A 4 13.72 -19.12 -5.69
C ARG A 4 12.36 -18.92 -4.98
N PRO A 5 12.11 -17.76 -4.37
CA PRO A 5 10.82 -17.50 -3.73
C PRO A 5 9.68 -17.58 -4.76
N ASP A 6 8.59 -18.22 -4.38
CA ASP A 6 7.35 -18.26 -5.17
C ASP A 6 6.60 -16.94 -4.95
N LEU A 7 6.69 -16.02 -5.91
CA LEU A 7 6.07 -14.70 -5.82
C LEU A 7 4.54 -14.72 -5.99
N THR A 8 3.94 -15.87 -6.30
CA THR A 8 2.48 -16.05 -6.23
C THR A 8 1.99 -16.38 -4.81
N ASN A 9 2.91 -16.71 -3.92
CA ASN A 9 2.61 -17.08 -2.54
C ASN A 9 2.78 -15.88 -1.61
N ARG A 10 1.71 -15.54 -0.87
CA ARG A 10 1.70 -14.41 0.07
C ARG A 10 2.77 -14.56 1.15
N ASN A 11 3.01 -15.77 1.63
CA ASN A 11 4.02 -16.03 2.65
C ASN A 11 5.44 -15.79 2.14
N SER A 12 5.69 -15.91 0.83
CA SER A 12 6.99 -15.52 0.26
C SER A 12 7.20 -14.02 0.39
N TRP A 13 6.20 -13.22 0.04
CA TRP A 13 6.24 -11.76 0.17
C TRP A 13 6.40 -11.29 1.61
N VAL A 14 5.62 -11.87 2.54
CA VAL A 14 5.78 -11.59 3.98
C VAL A 14 7.23 -11.81 4.42
N ARG A 15 7.82 -12.96 4.06
CA ARG A 15 9.22 -13.26 4.43
C ARG A 15 10.24 -12.33 3.77
N LEU A 16 10.00 -11.93 2.52
CA LEU A 16 10.86 -10.97 1.80
C LEU A 16 10.82 -9.60 2.48
N PHE A 17 9.63 -9.12 2.84
CA PHE A 17 9.45 -7.85 3.53
C PHE A 17 10.09 -7.86 4.91
N GLU A 18 9.88 -8.91 5.72
CA GLU A 18 10.54 -9.03 7.03
C GLU A 18 12.06 -9.09 6.93
N HIS A 19 12.59 -9.77 5.90
CA HIS A 19 14.02 -9.81 5.66
C HIS A 19 14.57 -8.42 5.35
N GLY A 20 13.91 -7.68 4.45
CA GLY A 20 14.28 -6.31 4.12
C GLY A 20 14.14 -5.36 5.31
N ALA A 21 13.04 -5.45 6.08
CA ALA A 21 12.82 -4.67 7.29
C ALA A 21 13.92 -4.88 8.33
N LYS A 22 14.32 -6.15 8.55
CA LYS A 22 15.42 -6.49 9.45
C LYS A 22 16.77 -5.95 8.96
N ALA A 23 17.00 -5.96 7.65
CA ALA A 23 18.24 -5.44 7.06
C ALA A 23 18.39 -3.91 7.25
N GLU A 24 17.27 -3.18 7.28
CA GLU A 24 17.21 -1.72 7.55
C GLU A 24 17.22 -1.38 9.06
N GLY A 25 17.27 -2.38 9.94
CA GLY A 25 17.19 -2.16 11.38
C GLY A 25 15.82 -1.64 11.84
N SER A 26 14.73 -2.19 11.27
CA SER A 26 13.37 -1.81 11.63
C SER A 26 13.19 -1.79 13.15
N THR A 27 12.63 -0.68 13.62
CA THR A 27 12.12 -0.53 14.99
C THR A 27 10.61 -0.45 14.88
N PRO A 28 9.85 -1.05 15.81
CA PRO A 28 8.42 -0.83 15.86
C PRO A 28 8.16 0.67 15.99
N LEU A 29 7.64 1.29 14.94
CA LEU A 29 7.12 2.65 15.01
C LEU A 29 5.61 2.53 14.94
N GLU A 30 4.91 3.24 15.80
CA GLU A 30 3.45 3.32 15.71
C GLU A 30 3.05 3.99 14.39
N HIS A 31 3.86 4.94 13.91
CA HIS A 31 3.66 5.73 12.70
C HIS A 31 5.00 6.06 12.00
N PRO A 32 4.99 6.28 10.67
CA PRO A 32 6.19 6.62 9.94
C PRO A 32 6.68 8.04 10.29
N PRO A 33 7.99 8.28 10.41
CA PRO A 33 8.53 9.63 10.44
C PRO A 33 8.25 10.31 9.10
N GLN A 34 7.50 11.40 9.13
CA GLN A 34 7.15 12.17 7.94
C GLN A 34 8.22 13.23 7.71
N HIS A 35 9.21 12.92 6.88
CA HIS A 35 10.24 13.86 6.49
C HIS A 35 10.00 14.32 5.06
N GLY A 36 10.05 15.63 4.82
CA GLY A 36 10.00 16.21 3.47
C GLY A 36 8.61 16.62 2.98
N PHE A 37 7.58 16.51 3.82
CA PHE A 37 6.23 17.00 3.51
C PHE A 37 5.92 18.25 4.35
N ASP A 38 5.22 19.22 3.74
CA ASP A 38 4.68 20.38 4.46
C ASP A 38 3.53 19.93 5.37
N GLU A 39 3.28 20.64 6.48
CA GLU A 39 2.20 20.31 7.46
C GLU A 39 0.82 20.16 6.81
N ASP A 40 0.60 20.86 5.70
CA ASP A 40 -0.65 20.83 4.96
C ASP A 40 -0.77 19.70 3.93
N ASP A 41 0.30 18.92 3.72
CA ASP A 41 0.33 17.87 2.72
C ASP A 41 -0.70 16.76 3.00
N PRO A 42 -1.46 16.32 1.99
CA PRO A 42 -2.45 15.25 2.14
C PRO A 42 -1.87 13.95 2.72
N ALA A 43 -0.60 13.64 2.47
CA ALA A 43 0.08 12.48 3.07
C ALA A 43 0.20 12.65 4.59
N ILE A 44 0.55 13.84 5.08
CA ILE A 44 0.58 14.13 6.53
C ILE A 44 -0.80 13.89 7.14
N LYS A 45 -1.81 14.54 6.56
CA LYS A 45 -3.21 14.45 7.03
C LYS A 45 -3.74 13.01 7.00
N ALA A 46 -3.39 12.21 5.98
CA ALA A 46 -3.79 10.80 5.89
C ALA A 46 -3.24 9.96 7.06
N TRP A 47 -1.97 10.14 7.41
CA TRP A 47 -1.35 9.45 8.55
C TRP A 47 -1.82 9.99 9.90
N GLU A 48 -2.22 11.26 10.00
CA GLU A 48 -2.90 11.78 11.19
C GLU A 48 -4.26 11.09 11.43
N LEU A 49 -5.01 10.79 10.36
CA LEU A 49 -6.25 10.01 10.47
C LEU A 49 -5.96 8.60 11.02
N VAL A 50 -4.91 7.93 10.50
CA VAL A 50 -4.43 6.63 11.01
C VAL A 50 -4.09 6.73 12.50
N ARG A 51 -3.34 7.75 12.92
CA ARG A 51 -2.91 7.95 14.31
C ARG A 51 -4.07 8.24 15.26
N THR A 52 -5.02 9.05 14.84
CA THR A 52 -6.15 9.46 15.68
C THR A 52 -7.26 8.41 15.73
N GLY A 53 -7.16 7.34 14.93
CA GLY A 53 -8.21 6.33 14.79
C GLY A 53 -9.52 6.92 14.24
N THR A 54 -9.45 8.06 13.53
CA THR A 54 -10.63 8.69 12.96
C THR A 54 -11.02 8.02 11.64
N ALA A 55 -12.32 8.05 11.35
CA ALA A 55 -12.96 7.17 10.39
C ALA A 55 -12.36 7.25 8.98
N ALA A 56 -12.22 6.07 8.37
CA ALA A 56 -11.94 5.83 6.96
C ALA A 56 -12.72 6.76 5.99
N THR A 57 -13.94 7.15 6.36
CA THR A 57 -14.80 8.07 5.60
C THR A 57 -14.15 9.44 5.36
N ARG A 58 -13.36 9.95 6.32
CA ARG A 58 -12.76 11.28 6.25
C ARG A 58 -11.57 11.37 5.29
N LEU A 59 -10.94 10.24 4.96
CA LEU A 59 -9.77 10.23 4.10
C LEU A 59 -10.13 10.75 2.69
N LEU A 60 -11.23 10.27 2.13
CA LEU A 60 -11.68 10.67 0.78
C LEU A 60 -12.16 12.12 0.71
N ASP A 61 -12.41 12.74 1.86
CA ASP A 61 -12.81 14.14 1.99
C ASP A 61 -11.60 15.09 2.18
N LEU A 62 -10.37 14.56 2.28
CA LEU A 62 -9.17 15.40 2.40
C LEU A 62 -8.96 16.22 1.12
N GLU A 63 -8.55 17.47 1.31
CA GLU A 63 -8.19 18.34 0.19
C GLU A 63 -7.06 17.70 -0.63
N GLY A 64 -7.18 17.77 -1.97
CA GLY A 64 -6.23 17.16 -2.89
C GLY A 64 -6.51 15.68 -3.21
N MET A 65 -7.40 15.00 -2.46
CA MET A 65 -7.84 13.65 -2.83
C MET A 65 -8.80 13.69 -4.03
N SER A 66 -8.77 12.64 -4.84
CA SER A 66 -9.78 12.39 -5.86
C SER A 66 -10.98 11.68 -5.22
N PRO A 67 -12.14 12.35 -5.10
CA PRO A 67 -13.31 11.81 -4.41
C PRO A 67 -14.10 10.81 -5.28
N ASP A 68 -13.82 10.75 -6.58
CA ASP A 68 -14.57 9.91 -7.51
C ASP A 68 -14.07 8.47 -7.48
N GLU A 69 -14.79 7.64 -6.73
CA GLU A 69 -14.59 6.19 -6.63
C GLU A 69 -14.78 5.43 -7.94
N ALA A 70 -15.53 5.99 -8.90
CA ALA A 70 -15.80 5.35 -10.18
C ALA A 70 -14.69 5.61 -11.20
N SER A 71 -13.96 6.72 -11.07
CA SER A 71 -12.88 7.07 -11.98
C SER A 71 -11.61 6.26 -11.74
N ILE A 72 -10.98 5.81 -12.82
CA ILE A 72 -9.61 5.29 -12.78
C ILE A 72 -8.67 6.49 -12.63
N GLY A 73 -7.86 6.50 -11.57
CA GLY A 73 -6.98 7.63 -11.27
C GLY A 73 -6.24 7.51 -9.93
N PRO A 74 -5.21 8.34 -9.70
CA PRO A 74 -4.43 8.37 -8.46
C PRO A 74 -5.23 8.97 -7.29
N MET A 75 -5.01 8.49 -6.06
CA MET A 75 -5.63 8.97 -4.82
C MET A 75 -5.50 10.48 -4.70
N LEU A 76 -4.31 11.02 -4.95
CA LEU A 76 -3.99 12.44 -4.99
C LEU A 76 -4.11 12.96 -6.41
N ARG A 77 -4.63 14.17 -6.55
CA ARG A 77 -4.54 14.90 -7.82
C ARG A 77 -3.06 15.13 -8.17
N PRO A 78 -2.66 14.94 -9.43
CA PRO A 78 -1.35 15.37 -9.90
C PRO A 78 -1.08 16.83 -9.57
N ARG A 79 0.16 17.12 -9.19
CA ARG A 79 0.62 18.44 -8.76
C ARG A 79 1.73 18.91 -9.68
N ASP A 80 1.49 20.02 -10.38
CA ASP A 80 2.46 20.61 -11.31
C ASP A 80 3.63 21.30 -10.59
N ASP A 81 3.52 21.52 -9.27
CA ASP A 81 4.53 22.14 -8.43
C ASP A 81 5.53 21.14 -7.81
N LEU A 82 5.36 19.84 -8.06
CA LEU A 82 6.24 18.78 -7.57
C LEU A 82 6.91 18.02 -8.71
N ALA A 83 8.13 17.53 -8.47
CA ALA A 83 8.73 16.51 -9.32
C ALA A 83 7.88 15.24 -9.28
N ILE A 84 7.81 14.51 -10.40
CA ILE A 84 6.96 13.32 -10.53
C ILE A 84 7.30 12.27 -9.46
N GLU A 85 8.57 12.15 -9.11
CA GLU A 85 9.07 11.21 -8.09
C GLU A 85 8.59 11.58 -6.70
N VAL A 86 8.61 12.87 -6.36
CA VAL A 86 8.14 13.38 -5.06
C VAL A 86 6.62 13.23 -4.95
N TRP A 87 5.88 13.59 -6.00
CA TRP A 87 4.44 13.39 -6.03
C TRP A 87 4.07 11.90 -5.95
N THR A 88 4.80 11.02 -6.66
CA THR A 88 4.56 9.58 -6.61
C THR A 88 4.83 9.02 -5.21
N GLU A 89 5.87 9.49 -4.52
CA GLU A 89 6.12 9.11 -3.12
C GLU A 89 4.96 9.54 -2.20
N CYS A 90 4.44 10.77 -2.34
CA CYS A 90 3.26 11.24 -1.60
C CYS A 90 2.05 10.33 -1.85
N GLU A 91 1.77 10.06 -3.12
CA GLU A 91 0.64 9.27 -3.58
C GLU A 91 0.68 7.84 -3.01
N LEU A 92 1.82 7.17 -3.14
CA LEU A 92 1.98 5.82 -2.61
C LEU A 92 1.95 5.79 -1.07
N SER A 93 2.46 6.83 -0.40
CA SER A 93 2.36 6.98 1.06
C SER A 93 0.89 7.09 1.51
N VAL A 94 0.08 7.87 0.79
CA VAL A 94 -1.37 7.98 1.00
C VAL A 94 -2.07 6.65 0.76
N MET A 95 -1.74 5.93 -0.31
CA MET A 95 -2.31 4.61 -0.58
C MET A 95 -2.02 3.63 0.58
N HIS A 96 -0.82 3.68 1.15
CA HIS A 96 -0.44 2.86 2.31
C HIS A 96 -1.29 3.23 3.54
N ALA A 97 -1.42 4.53 3.85
CA ALA A 97 -2.26 5.00 4.96
C ALA A 97 -3.73 4.59 4.77
N ALA A 98 -4.26 4.73 3.55
CA ALA A 98 -5.64 4.36 3.22
C ALA A 98 -5.89 2.86 3.43
N TRP A 99 -4.93 2.01 3.07
CA TRP A 99 -5.03 0.57 3.30
C TRP A 99 -5.10 0.24 4.78
N ARG A 100 -4.27 0.88 5.61
CA ARG A 100 -4.35 0.74 7.08
C ARG A 100 -5.72 1.13 7.61
N LEU A 101 -6.25 2.28 7.19
CA LEU A 101 -7.61 2.71 7.57
C LEU A 101 -8.69 1.71 7.12
N ALA A 102 -8.56 1.14 5.92
CA ALA A 102 -9.51 0.14 5.42
C ALA A 102 -9.48 -1.15 6.26
N LEU A 103 -8.30 -1.61 6.68
CA LEU A 103 -8.16 -2.76 7.57
C LEU A 103 -8.70 -2.45 8.99
N ASP A 104 -8.45 -1.24 9.49
CA ASP A 104 -8.81 -0.81 10.85
C ASP A 104 -10.25 -0.27 10.98
N ALA A 105 -11.00 -0.13 9.87
CA ALA A 105 -12.40 0.27 9.83
C ALA A 105 -13.37 -0.81 10.38
N GLU A 106 -13.05 -1.38 11.54
CA GLU A 106 -13.95 -2.26 12.28
C GLU A 106 -15.22 -1.48 12.66
N GLY A 107 -16.39 -1.96 12.20
CA GLY A 107 -17.68 -1.32 12.46
C GLY A 107 -18.19 -0.37 11.36
N ASP A 108 -17.41 -0.09 10.31
CA ASP A 108 -17.89 0.67 9.14
C ASP A 108 -17.60 -0.06 7.81
N PRO A 109 -18.45 -1.05 7.44
CA PRO A 109 -18.27 -1.82 6.21
C PRO A 109 -18.40 -0.98 4.93
N GLU A 110 -19.14 0.12 4.97
CA GLU A 110 -19.30 1.03 3.83
C GLU A 110 -18.00 1.78 3.59
N ALA A 111 -17.42 2.40 4.63
CA ALA A 111 -16.15 3.11 4.50
C ALA A 111 -15.02 2.19 4.03
N ARG A 112 -14.94 0.97 4.57
CA ARG A 112 -14.01 -0.05 4.09
C ARG A 112 -14.21 -0.33 2.61
N ARG A 113 -15.44 -0.57 2.17
CA ARG A 113 -15.75 -0.84 0.75
C ARG A 113 -15.34 0.32 -0.16
N ARG A 114 -15.69 1.55 0.21
CA ARG A 114 -15.37 2.77 -0.58
C ARG A 114 -13.87 2.98 -0.70
N LEU A 115 -13.13 2.88 0.41
CA LEU A 115 -11.66 2.98 0.39
C LEU A 115 -11.01 1.87 -0.44
N THR A 116 -11.41 0.62 -0.26
CA THR A 116 -10.86 -0.50 -1.05
C THR A 116 -11.17 -0.34 -2.54
N ALA A 117 -12.38 0.11 -2.89
CA ALA A 117 -12.73 0.39 -4.29
C ALA A 117 -11.86 1.50 -4.87
N ARG A 118 -11.67 2.61 -4.12
CA ARG A 118 -10.81 3.71 -4.54
C ARG A 118 -9.36 3.28 -4.70
N LEU A 119 -8.81 2.52 -3.76
CA LEU A 119 -7.45 1.99 -3.85
C LEU A 119 -7.25 1.09 -5.07
N ARG A 120 -8.24 0.26 -5.41
CA ARG A 120 -8.19 -0.56 -6.63
C ARG A 120 -8.07 0.30 -7.88
N ARG A 121 -8.80 1.41 -7.96
CA ARG A 121 -8.69 2.37 -9.08
C ARG A 121 -7.34 3.08 -9.14
N ALA A 122 -6.73 3.36 -7.98
CA ALA A 122 -5.38 3.92 -7.92
C ALA A 122 -4.34 2.90 -8.39
N VAL A 123 -4.44 1.64 -7.95
CA VAL A 123 -3.57 0.56 -8.43
C VAL A 123 -3.68 0.39 -9.95
N GLU A 124 -4.90 0.30 -10.49
CA GLU A 124 -5.15 0.20 -11.94
C GLU A 124 -4.48 1.36 -12.70
N TRP A 125 -4.62 2.58 -12.21
CA TRP A 125 -3.97 3.75 -12.81
C TRP A 125 -2.44 3.67 -12.74
N HIS A 126 -1.87 3.28 -11.59
CA HIS A 126 -0.42 3.21 -11.40
C HIS A 126 0.27 2.17 -12.27
N LEU A 127 -0.35 1.00 -12.45
CA LEU A 127 0.17 -0.05 -13.32
C LEU A 127 0.28 0.46 -14.78
N GLU A 128 -0.69 1.26 -15.23
CA GLU A 128 -0.69 1.82 -16.59
C GLU A 128 0.22 3.06 -16.76
N HIS A 129 0.31 3.93 -15.74
CA HIS A 129 0.84 5.30 -15.92
C HIS A 129 2.18 5.59 -15.22
N THR A 130 2.61 4.74 -14.29
CA THR A 130 3.82 5.00 -13.50
C THR A 130 4.83 3.87 -13.61
N GLN A 131 6.11 4.20 -13.47
CA GLN A 131 7.14 3.19 -13.32
C GLN A 131 7.39 2.92 -11.83
N PRO A 132 7.63 1.67 -11.42
CA PRO A 132 7.85 1.29 -10.02
C PRO A 132 9.12 1.90 -9.41
N ASP A 133 10.06 2.38 -10.24
CA ASP A 133 11.28 3.08 -9.82
C ASP A 133 11.12 4.60 -9.74
N ASN A 134 9.98 5.16 -10.16
CA ASN A 134 9.67 6.58 -9.95
C ASN A 134 9.53 6.94 -8.47
N ALA A 135 9.19 5.98 -7.61
CA ALA A 135 9.06 6.18 -6.16
C ALA A 135 10.40 5.92 -5.45
N THR A 136 11.27 6.94 -5.46
CA THR A 136 12.31 7.30 -4.47
C THR A 136 12.72 6.23 -3.44
N SER A 137 13.14 5.02 -3.85
CA SER A 137 13.68 3.96 -2.99
C SER A 137 12.84 3.48 -1.79
N ARG A 138 11.62 3.98 -1.61
CA ARG A 138 10.74 3.68 -0.48
C ARG A 138 9.50 2.98 -1.01
N PRO A 139 9.32 1.69 -0.72
CA PRO A 139 8.30 0.87 -1.36
C PRO A 139 6.92 1.07 -0.70
N TRP A 140 6.48 2.33 -0.60
CA TRP A 140 5.16 2.69 -0.09
C TRP A 140 4.07 1.94 -0.83
N ALA A 141 3.02 1.50 -0.12
CA ALA A 141 1.90 0.74 -0.67
C ALA A 141 2.25 -0.54 -1.47
N ILE A 142 3.48 -1.09 -1.39
CA ILE A 142 3.87 -2.31 -2.13
C ILE A 142 2.89 -3.49 -1.92
N HIS A 143 2.39 -3.67 -0.70
CA HIS A 143 1.40 -4.71 -0.38
C HIS A 143 0.02 -4.43 -0.98
N VAL A 144 -0.33 -3.17 -1.25
CA VAL A 144 -1.60 -2.78 -1.88
C VAL A 144 -1.64 -3.24 -3.34
N PHE A 145 -0.53 -3.12 -4.07
CA PHE A 145 -0.41 -3.67 -5.43
C PHE A 145 -0.59 -5.19 -5.43
N LEU A 146 0.07 -5.89 -4.50
CA LEU A 146 -0.07 -7.34 -4.35
C LEU A 146 -1.52 -7.75 -4.07
N GLU A 147 -2.23 -7.01 -3.23
CA GLU A 147 -3.58 -7.38 -2.78
C GLU A 147 -4.69 -6.95 -3.74
N LEU A 148 -4.56 -5.80 -4.39
CA LEU A 148 -5.62 -5.20 -5.23
C LEU A 148 -5.35 -5.25 -6.73
N GLY A 149 -4.11 -5.45 -7.16
CA GLY A 149 -3.75 -5.57 -8.57
C GLY A 149 -3.93 -6.97 -9.15
N HIS A 150 -4.28 -7.96 -8.33
CA HIS A 150 -4.49 -9.34 -8.76
C HIS A 150 -5.79 -9.53 -9.58
N PRO A 151 -5.87 -10.42 -10.61
CA PRO A 151 -4.92 -11.46 -11.07
C PRO A 151 -3.74 -11.07 -11.93
N ASP A 152 -3.36 -9.79 -11.94
CA ASP A 152 -2.34 -9.36 -12.87
C ASP A 152 -0.92 -9.75 -12.44
N VAL A 153 -0.21 -10.44 -13.34
CA VAL A 153 1.24 -10.68 -13.23
C VAL A 153 1.97 -9.34 -13.20
N GLU A 154 1.43 -8.33 -13.88
CA GLU A 154 1.97 -6.97 -13.88
C GLU A 154 2.05 -6.39 -12.46
N ALA A 155 1.06 -6.63 -11.60
CA ALA A 155 1.09 -6.15 -10.22
C ALA A 155 2.17 -6.82 -9.37
N ILE A 156 2.44 -8.10 -9.61
CA ILE A 156 3.53 -8.85 -8.96
C ILE A 156 4.89 -8.30 -9.41
N ASP A 157 5.05 -8.08 -10.72
CA ASP A 157 6.28 -7.53 -11.29
C ASP A 157 6.52 -6.08 -10.85
N TYR A 158 5.47 -5.27 -10.77
CA TYR A 158 5.52 -3.90 -10.25
C TYR A 158 6.01 -3.89 -8.79
N ALA A 159 5.41 -4.70 -7.92
CA ALA A 159 5.85 -4.84 -6.53
C ALA A 159 7.28 -5.38 -6.42
N ALA A 160 7.68 -6.32 -7.28
CA ALA A 160 9.03 -6.88 -7.29
C ALA A 160 10.08 -5.83 -7.67
N ASN A 161 9.73 -4.92 -8.59
CA ASN A 161 10.57 -3.81 -9.01
C ASN A 161 10.68 -2.74 -7.92
N MET A 162 9.59 -2.41 -7.22
CA MET A 162 9.63 -1.51 -6.05
C MET A 162 10.59 -2.04 -4.98
N LEU A 163 10.52 -3.35 -4.68
CA LEU A 163 11.42 -3.98 -3.71
C LEU A 163 12.88 -3.96 -4.19
N HIS A 164 13.12 -4.22 -5.49
CA HIS A 164 14.46 -4.12 -6.08
C HIS A 164 15.03 -2.71 -5.99
N ALA A 165 14.23 -1.67 -6.28
CA ALA A 165 14.64 -0.28 -6.19
C ALA A 165 15.02 0.10 -4.74
N ALA A 166 14.24 -0.36 -3.78
CA ALA A 166 14.51 -0.18 -2.35
C ALA A 166 15.84 -0.84 -1.92
N ASP A 167 16.09 -2.08 -2.37
CA ASP A 167 17.35 -2.79 -2.10
C ASP A 167 18.55 -2.13 -2.79
N ALA A 168 18.40 -1.69 -4.04
CA ALA A 168 19.47 -1.03 -4.80
C ALA A 168 19.91 0.28 -4.12
N ALA A 169 18.97 1.06 -3.61
CA ALA A 169 19.26 2.29 -2.87
C ALA A 169 19.98 2.02 -1.56
N ARG A 170 19.59 0.97 -0.82
CA ARG A 170 20.29 0.51 0.39
C ARG A 170 21.76 0.16 0.10
N MET A 171 22.02 -0.56 -0.99
CA MET A 171 23.38 -0.98 -1.37
C MET A 171 24.26 0.17 -1.86
N SER A 172 23.66 1.24 -2.41
CA SER A 172 24.39 2.35 -3.04
C SER A 172 24.87 3.43 -2.05
N GLY A 173 24.87 3.14 -0.74
CA GLY A 173 25.39 4.05 0.29
C GLY A 173 24.38 5.10 0.77
N GLY A 174 23.07 4.91 0.51
CA GLY A 174 21.99 5.78 0.98
C GLY A 174 21.76 5.81 2.50
N GLY A 175 22.61 5.17 3.30
CA GLY A 175 22.47 5.02 4.75
C GLY A 175 21.31 4.10 5.15
N ASP A 176 21.26 3.73 6.43
CA ASP A 176 20.11 3.02 7.01
C ASP A 176 18.88 3.93 6.91
N ASP A 177 17.89 3.54 6.09
CA ASP A 177 16.61 4.24 6.01
C ASP A 177 15.60 3.50 6.87
N ARG A 178 15.53 3.87 8.15
CA ARG A 178 14.58 3.30 9.11
C ARG A 178 13.14 3.38 8.63
N LEU A 179 12.79 4.39 7.83
CA LEU A 179 11.45 4.50 7.26
C LEU A 179 11.19 3.39 6.26
N ARG A 180 12.15 3.06 5.39
CA ARG A 180 12.04 1.91 4.48
C ARG A 180 11.85 0.61 5.25
N GLY A 181 12.62 0.41 6.33
CA GLY A 181 12.48 -0.76 7.19
C GLY A 181 11.09 -0.87 7.82
N TRP A 182 10.55 0.26 8.29
CA TRP A 182 9.20 0.34 8.82
C TRP A 182 8.12 0.06 7.77
N ILE A 183 8.24 0.62 6.56
CA ILE A 183 7.30 0.40 5.45
C ILE A 183 7.17 -1.09 5.14
N LEU A 184 8.30 -1.79 5.07
CA LEU A 184 8.32 -3.23 4.80
C LEU A 184 7.70 -4.04 5.94
N ASP A 185 7.97 -3.68 7.20
CA ASP A 185 7.39 -4.37 8.35
C ASP A 185 5.86 -4.19 8.43
N ASP A 186 5.36 -2.96 8.21
CA ASP A 186 3.92 -2.66 8.16
C ASP A 186 3.25 -3.39 6.99
N ALA A 187 3.88 -3.40 5.81
CA ALA A 187 3.41 -4.17 4.65
C ALA A 187 3.30 -5.68 4.96
N ALA A 188 4.28 -6.25 5.66
CA ALA A 188 4.25 -7.66 6.08
C ALA A 188 3.11 -7.93 7.07
N ALA A 189 2.90 -7.03 8.03
CA ALA A 189 1.80 -7.11 8.99
C ALA A 189 0.43 -7.02 8.30
N ALA A 190 0.28 -6.11 7.33
CA ALA A 190 -0.93 -5.96 6.53
C ALA A 190 -1.27 -7.24 5.76
N LEU A 191 -0.30 -7.85 5.06
CA LEU A 191 -0.51 -9.10 4.32
C LEU A 191 -0.98 -10.25 5.22
N ARG A 192 -0.48 -10.33 6.47
CA ARG A 192 -0.90 -11.39 7.43
C ARG A 192 -2.36 -11.29 7.83
N ARG A 193 -2.90 -10.07 7.93
CA ARG A 193 -4.29 -9.84 8.36
C ARG A 193 -5.32 -10.36 7.35
N ILE A 194 -4.94 -10.54 6.09
CA ILE A 194 -5.87 -10.86 4.98
C ILE A 194 -6.12 -12.38 4.85
N GLY A 195 -5.50 -13.23 5.69
CA GLY A 195 -5.89 -14.64 5.92
C GLY A 195 -5.68 -15.66 4.78
N THR A 196 -5.77 -15.24 3.51
CA THR A 196 -5.67 -16.11 2.33
C THR A 196 -4.21 -16.47 1.95
N PRO A 197 -3.83 -17.74 1.77
CA PRO A 197 -2.41 -18.09 1.55
C PRO A 197 -1.86 -17.68 0.17
N ARG A 198 -2.71 -17.66 -0.85
CA ARG A 198 -2.32 -17.26 -2.21
C ARG A 198 -2.71 -15.81 -2.44
N ILE A 199 -1.76 -15.06 -2.99
CA ILE A 199 -2.08 -13.77 -3.56
C ILE A 199 -3.04 -14.09 -4.70
N GLY A 200 -4.28 -13.60 -4.55
CA GLY A 200 -5.25 -13.69 -5.62
C GLY A 200 -6.05 -14.97 -5.83
N ALA A 201 -6.10 -15.84 -4.84
CA ALA A 201 -7.24 -16.73 -4.79
C ALA A 201 -8.50 -15.85 -4.71
N VAL A 202 -9.35 -15.91 -5.75
CA VAL A 202 -10.72 -15.40 -5.67
C VAL A 202 -11.33 -16.08 -4.45
N GLU A 203 -11.67 -15.32 -3.41
CA GLU A 203 -12.52 -15.88 -2.37
C GLU A 203 -13.76 -16.41 -3.06
N PRO A 204 -14.16 -17.67 -2.85
CA PRO A 204 -15.50 -18.07 -3.26
C PRO A 204 -16.41 -17.07 -2.59
N THR A 205 -17.17 -16.30 -3.38
CA THR A 205 -18.18 -15.36 -2.90
C THR A 205 -19.21 -16.17 -2.11
N GLY A 206 -18.90 -16.43 -0.85
CA GLY A 206 -19.75 -17.07 0.14
C GLY A 206 -20.67 -16.02 0.72
N LEU A 207 -21.49 -15.40 -0.12
CA LEU A 207 -22.77 -14.91 0.35
C LEU A 207 -23.60 -16.16 0.59
N GLY A 208 -23.82 -16.47 1.86
CA GLY A 208 -24.62 -17.60 2.28
C GLY A 208 -26.00 -17.56 1.62
N ASN A 209 -26.33 -18.59 0.86
CA ASN A 209 -27.72 -18.96 0.67
C ASN A 209 -28.13 -19.76 1.91
N ASP A 210 -28.51 -19.05 2.95
CA ASP A 210 -29.57 -19.51 3.83
C ASP A 210 -30.88 -19.37 3.05
N ASP A 211 -31.24 -20.42 2.31
CA ASP A 211 -32.62 -20.68 1.94
C ASP A 211 -32.95 -22.12 2.37
N GLY A 212 -33.22 -22.23 3.67
CA GLY A 212 -34.57 -22.52 4.11
C GLY A 212 -35.25 -23.70 3.43
N ALA A 213 -35.14 -24.85 4.07
CA ALA A 213 -36.18 -25.86 4.01
C ALA A 213 -37.56 -25.24 4.26
N ARG A 214 -38.47 -25.39 3.29
CA ARG A 214 -39.90 -25.68 3.49
C ARG A 214 -40.56 -26.12 2.19
#